data_AF-A0A967YCN6-F1
#
_entry.id   AF-A0A967YCN6-F1
#
_cell.length_a   1.000
_cell.length_b   1.000
_cell.length_c   1.000
_cell.angle_alpha   90.00
_cell.angle_beta   90.00
_cell.angle_gamma   90.00
#
_symmetry.space_group_name_H-M   'P 1'
#
loop_
_entity.id
_entity.type
_entity.pdbx_description
1 polymer ?
#
loop_
_entity_poly.entity_id
_entity_poly.type
_entity_poly.pdbx_seq_one_letter_code
_entity_poly.pdbx_strand_id
1 'polypeptide(L)'
;MIAKLWSIVLLAGLFIMVINAPVKAQSKSKEDLAKYYESCIVQKIYHCKSKTVLKTSRSVNLQRKANLAARQVMFLTTNKNILIHEMVKQEISPKPYKVEHYLNERFYEMYRR
;
A
#
# COMPACT_ATOMS: atom_id res chain seq x y z
N MET A 1 12.88 -72.24 -19.96
CA MET A 1 12.69 -71.51 -21.23
C MET A 1 12.37 -70.05 -20.88
N ILE A 2 13.23 -69.13 -21.35
CA ILE A 2 12.94 -67.71 -21.68
C ILE A 2 12.49 -66.85 -20.47
N ALA A 3 13.33 -66.18 -19.68
CA ALA A 3 14.37 -65.20 -20.01
C ALA A 3 13.96 -64.15 -21.06
N LYS A 4 13.67 -62.93 -20.59
CA LYS A 4 13.92 -61.59 -21.17
C LYS A 4 12.68 -60.69 -21.33
N LEU A 5 12.67 -59.61 -20.53
CA LEU A 5 12.12 -58.27 -20.81
C LEU A 5 12.59 -57.37 -19.64
N TRP A 6 13.89 -57.18 -19.43
CA TRP A 6 14.66 -55.98 -19.82
C TRP A 6 13.95 -54.62 -19.62
N SER A 7 14.40 -53.94 -18.56
CA SER A 7 14.82 -52.52 -18.55
C SER A 7 13.80 -51.44 -18.91
N ILE A 8 13.25 -50.77 -17.89
CA ILE A 8 12.98 -49.33 -17.91
C ILE A 8 13.36 -48.72 -16.54
N VAL A 9 14.54 -48.09 -16.51
CA VAL A 9 14.88 -46.79 -15.86
C VAL A 9 14.78 -46.70 -14.31
N LEU A 10 15.89 -46.72 -13.57
CA LEU A 10 16.77 -45.56 -13.23
C LEU A 10 16.08 -44.43 -12.44
N LEU A 11 16.57 -44.21 -11.21
CA LEU A 11 16.94 -42.90 -10.65
C LEU A 11 15.88 -41.77 -10.57
N ALA A 12 15.38 -41.52 -9.36
CA ALA A 12 15.19 -40.19 -8.73
C ALA A 12 14.48 -40.44 -7.38
N GLY A 13 15.06 -40.25 -6.19
CA GLY A 13 15.87 -39.11 -5.80
C GLY A 13 14.96 -37.89 -5.64
N LEU A 14 14.37 -37.69 -4.45
CA LEU A 14 14.48 -36.42 -3.73
C LEU A 14 13.80 -36.48 -2.35
N PHE A 15 14.64 -36.30 -1.34
CA PHE A 15 14.32 -35.66 -0.07
C PHE A 15 13.24 -34.58 -0.23
N ILE A 16 12.06 -34.75 0.37
CA ILE A 16 11.21 -33.60 0.71
C ILE A 16 11.76 -33.03 2.02
N MET A 17 12.89 -32.33 1.90
CA MET A 17 13.32 -31.38 2.92
C MET A 17 12.31 -30.23 2.86
N VAL A 18 11.40 -30.16 3.83
CA VAL A 18 10.60 -28.97 4.08
C VAL A 18 11.59 -27.91 4.55
N ILE A 19 12.07 -27.10 3.62
CA ILE A 19 12.92 -25.95 3.91
C ILE A 19 12.02 -24.92 4.62
N ASN A 20 12.13 -24.85 5.94
CA ASN A 20 11.74 -23.66 6.69
C ASN A 20 12.68 -22.52 6.29
N ALA A 21 12.37 -21.85 5.18
CA ALA A 21 13.04 -20.61 4.81
C ALA A 21 12.65 -19.50 5.82
N PRO A 22 13.58 -18.59 6.14
CA PRO A 22 13.43 -17.68 7.26
C PRO A 22 12.36 -16.60 6.98
N VAL A 23 11.33 -16.54 7.83
CA VAL A 23 10.26 -15.52 7.89
C VAL A 23 10.80 -14.06 7.96
N LYS A 24 12.12 -13.87 8.17
CA LYS A 24 12.80 -12.57 8.26
C LYS A 24 12.84 -11.75 6.95
N ALA A 25 12.85 -12.37 5.78
CA ALA A 25 12.95 -11.63 4.52
C ALA A 25 11.64 -10.89 4.18
N GLN A 26 10.50 -11.52 4.47
CA GLN A 26 9.18 -10.96 4.18
C GLN A 26 8.80 -9.83 5.16
N SER A 27 9.21 -9.92 6.43
CA SER A 27 8.91 -8.89 7.42
C SER A 27 9.62 -7.57 7.10
N LYS A 28 10.90 -7.62 6.68
CA LYS A 28 11.67 -6.44 6.30
C LYS A 28 11.06 -5.73 5.08
N SER A 29 10.65 -6.49 4.08
CA SER A 29 9.99 -5.94 2.88
C SER A 29 8.68 -5.21 3.20
N LYS A 30 7.86 -5.77 4.10
CA LYS A 30 6.59 -5.13 4.51
C LYS A 30 6.82 -3.87 5.35
N GLU A 31 7.84 -3.86 6.20
CA GLU A 31 8.21 -2.69 6.99
C GLU A 31 8.70 -1.53 6.11
N ASP A 32 9.57 -1.83 5.14
CA ASP A 32 10.07 -0.83 4.18
C ASP A 32 8.93 -0.25 3.34
N LEU A 33 7.98 -1.09 2.93
CA LEU A 33 6.78 -0.68 2.21
C LEU A 33 5.85 0.21 3.06
N ALA A 34 5.67 -0.13 4.34
CA ALA A 34 4.89 0.69 5.26
C ALA A 34 5.50 2.09 5.46
N LYS A 35 6.83 2.18 5.59
CA LYS A 35 7.57 3.46 5.68
C LYS A 35 7.42 4.30 4.41
N TYR A 36 7.43 3.66 3.25
CA TYR A 36 7.18 4.34 1.97
C TYR A 36 5.78 4.97 1.96
N TYR A 37 4.73 4.21 2.30
CA TYR A 37 3.38 4.75 2.35
C TYR A 37 3.19 5.85 3.39
N GLU A 38 3.80 5.69 4.57
CA GLU A 38 3.79 6.74 5.60
C GLU A 38 4.35 8.04 5.05
N SER A 39 5.50 7.98 4.36
CA SER A 39 6.13 9.14 3.73
C SER A 39 5.21 9.80 2.71
N CYS A 40 4.52 9.01 1.86
CA CYS A 40 3.54 9.53 0.92
C CYS A 40 2.36 10.22 1.62
N ILE A 41 1.83 9.65 2.71
CA ILE A 41 0.72 10.27 3.45
C ILE A 41 1.19 11.58 4.10
N VAL A 42 2.37 11.60 4.72
CA VAL A 42 2.94 12.82 5.33
C VAL A 42 3.12 13.92 4.28
N GLN A 43 3.65 13.59 3.11
CA GLN A 43 3.80 14.53 2.00
C GLN A 43 2.45 15.06 1.52
N LYS A 44 1.44 14.19 1.39
CA LYS A 44 0.08 14.60 1.00
C LYS A 44 -0.56 15.51 2.05
N ILE A 45 -0.40 15.20 3.35
CA ILE A 45 -0.84 16.07 4.45
C ILE A 45 -0.19 17.45 4.33
N TYR A 46 1.12 17.52 4.12
CA TYR A 46 1.84 18.78 3.96
C TYR A 46 1.28 19.60 2.78
N HIS A 47 1.08 18.95 1.63
CA HIS A 47 0.51 19.60 0.45
C HIS A 47 -0.95 20.06 0.65
N CYS A 48 -1.77 19.31 1.37
CA CYS A 48 -3.12 19.75 1.71
C CYS A 48 -3.10 20.91 2.72
N LYS A 49 -2.22 20.87 3.72
CA LYS A 49 -2.03 21.98 4.68
C LYS A 49 -1.59 23.27 3.98
N SER A 50 -0.70 23.22 3.00
CA SER A 50 -0.30 24.42 2.27
C SER A 50 -1.47 25.07 1.51
N LYS A 51 -2.51 24.30 1.12
CA LYS A 51 -3.73 24.82 0.50
C LYS A 51 -4.72 25.42 1.49
N THR A 52 -4.64 25.10 2.78
CA THR A 52 -5.61 25.63 3.77
C THR A 52 -5.46 27.13 3.98
N VAL A 53 -4.30 27.72 3.65
CA VAL A 53 -4.09 29.18 3.69
C VAL A 53 -5.05 29.93 2.78
N LEU A 54 -5.57 29.28 1.73
CA LEU A 54 -6.53 29.87 0.79
C LEU A 54 -7.92 30.10 1.40
N LYS A 55 -8.16 29.65 2.64
CA LYS A 55 -9.43 29.87 3.36
C LYS A 55 -9.74 31.35 3.58
N THR A 56 -8.72 32.22 3.65
CA THR A 56 -8.87 33.67 3.80
C THR A 56 -9.01 34.42 2.47
N SER A 57 -8.95 33.71 1.33
CA SER A 57 -9.10 34.32 0.01
C SER A 57 -10.50 34.92 -0.17
N ARG A 58 -10.63 35.97 -0.99
CA ARG A 58 -11.94 36.52 -1.40
C ARG A 58 -12.70 35.62 -2.38
N SER A 59 -12.02 34.68 -3.05
CA SER A 59 -12.66 33.78 -4.01
C SER A 59 -13.35 32.61 -3.30
N VAL A 60 -14.66 32.50 -3.46
CA VAL A 60 -15.46 31.38 -2.92
C VAL A 60 -14.94 30.02 -3.40
N ASN A 61 -14.45 29.93 -4.65
CA ASN A 61 -13.87 28.71 -5.18
C ASN A 61 -12.58 28.31 -4.43
N LEU A 62 -11.70 29.28 -4.15
CA LEU A 62 -10.48 29.03 -3.40
C LEU A 62 -10.79 28.66 -1.93
N GLN A 63 -11.77 29.30 -1.32
CA GLN A 63 -12.25 28.93 0.01
C GLN A 63 -12.80 27.49 0.05
N ARG A 64 -13.59 27.08 -0.95
CA ARG A 64 -14.10 25.70 -1.07
C ARG A 64 -12.95 24.70 -1.20
N LYS A 65 -11.95 24.98 -2.04
CA LYS A 65 -10.74 24.15 -2.17
C LYS A 65 -9.96 24.05 -0.86
N ALA A 66 -9.83 25.15 -0.12
CA ALA A 66 -9.19 25.15 1.19
C ALA A 66 -9.94 24.29 2.22
N ASN A 67 -11.28 24.38 2.24
CA ASN A 67 -12.11 23.56 3.12
C ASN A 67 -12.00 22.07 2.77
N LEU A 68 -11.99 21.72 1.48
CA LEU A 68 -11.76 20.34 1.04
C LEU A 68 -10.38 19.84 1.47
N ALA A 69 -9.34 20.64 1.27
CA ALA A 69 -7.98 20.31 1.71
C ALA A 69 -7.90 20.12 3.24
N ALA A 70 -8.59 20.95 4.02
CA ALA A 70 -8.67 20.79 5.47
C ALA A 70 -9.33 19.46 5.88
N ARG A 71 -10.41 19.06 5.20
CA ARG A 71 -11.05 17.74 5.41
C ARG A 71 -10.11 16.59 5.05
N GLN A 72 -9.34 16.71 3.97
CA GLN A 72 -8.34 15.71 3.59
C GLN A 72 -7.23 15.59 4.65
N VAL A 73 -6.74 16.71 5.20
CA VAL A 73 -5.76 16.69 6.31
C VAL A 73 -6.33 15.93 7.50
N MET A 74 -7.55 16.27 7.92
CA MET A 74 -8.21 15.60 9.04
C MET A 74 -8.36 14.10 8.80
N PHE A 75 -8.85 13.70 7.62
CA PHE A 75 -8.99 12.30 7.23
C PHE A 75 -7.66 11.55 7.26
N LEU A 76 -6.62 12.08 6.60
CA LEU A 76 -5.31 11.44 6.48
C LEU A 76 -4.60 11.34 7.83
N THR A 77 -4.68 12.37 8.67
CA THR A 77 -4.09 12.35 10.02
C THR A 77 -4.80 11.35 10.92
N THR A 78 -6.13 11.33 10.91
CA THR A 78 -6.93 10.44 11.78
C THR A 78 -6.76 8.97 11.39
N ASN A 79 -6.73 8.68 10.09
CA ASN A 79 -6.74 7.31 9.58
C ASN A 79 -5.36 6.81 9.12
N LYS A 80 -4.27 7.54 9.40
CA LYS A 80 -2.92 7.26 8.87
C LYS A 80 -2.54 5.79 8.99
N ASN A 81 -2.60 5.24 10.21
CA ASN A 81 -2.16 3.87 10.49
C ASN A 81 -3.05 2.83 9.80
N ILE A 82 -4.37 3.09 9.74
CA ILE A 82 -5.33 2.22 9.06
C ILE A 82 -5.04 2.19 7.56
N LEU A 83 -4.84 3.36 6.94
CA LEU A 83 -4.54 3.48 5.51
C LEU A 83 -3.22 2.79 5.16
N ILE A 84 -2.17 2.93 5.97
CA ILE A 84 -0.90 2.22 5.76
C ILE A 84 -1.14 0.71 5.81
N HIS A 85 -1.81 0.22 6.85
CA HIS A 85 -2.11 -1.20 7.01
C HIS A 85 -2.93 -1.76 5.84
N GLU A 86 -3.95 -1.03 5.40
CA GLU A 86 -4.75 -1.41 4.23
C GLU A 86 -3.92 -1.46 2.95
N MET A 87 -3.07 -0.46 2.69
CA MET A 87 -2.22 -0.43 1.49
C MET A 87 -1.18 -1.54 1.48
N VAL A 88 -0.59 -1.88 2.64
CA VAL A 88 0.32 -3.03 2.78
C VAL A 88 -0.44 -4.34 2.53
N LYS A 89 -1.63 -4.50 3.12
CA LYS A 89 -2.46 -5.71 2.98
C LYS A 89 -2.93 -5.92 1.55
N GLN A 90 -3.26 -4.85 0.83
CA GLN A 90 -3.70 -4.88 -0.56
C GLN A 90 -2.55 -4.83 -1.57
N GLU A 91 -1.30 -4.80 -1.09
CA GLU A 91 -0.10 -4.76 -1.92
C GLU A 91 -0.14 -3.65 -2.98
N ILE A 92 -0.59 -2.46 -2.59
CA ILE A 92 -0.69 -1.31 -3.49
C ILE A 92 0.70 -0.99 -4.04
N SER A 93 0.92 -1.20 -5.34
CA SER A 93 2.26 -0.99 -5.93
C SER A 93 2.84 0.39 -5.52
N PRO A 94 4.11 0.46 -5.05
CA PRO A 94 4.73 1.66 -4.46
C PRO A 94 5.10 2.69 -5.53
N LYS A 95 4.08 3.16 -6.25
CA LYS A 95 4.16 4.23 -7.24
C LYS A 95 3.33 5.40 -6.72
N PRO A 96 3.87 6.63 -6.71
CA PRO A 96 3.20 7.78 -6.08
C PRO A 96 1.75 7.97 -6.56
N TYR A 97 1.51 7.85 -7.87
CA TYR A 97 0.17 8.02 -8.45
C TYR A 97 -0.84 6.95 -8.01
N LYS A 98 -0.40 5.71 -7.75
CA LYS A 98 -1.29 4.63 -7.26
C LYS A 98 -1.66 4.84 -5.81
N VAL A 99 -0.69 5.23 -4.99
CA VAL A 99 -0.92 5.60 -3.59
C VAL A 99 -1.85 6.81 -3.51
N GLU A 100 -1.61 7.84 -4.32
CA GLU A 100 -2.48 9.01 -4.37
C GLU A 100 -3.91 8.66 -4.81
N HIS A 101 -4.05 7.84 -5.84
CA HIS A 101 -5.36 7.37 -6.30
C HIS A 101 -6.10 6.64 -5.18
N TYR A 102 -5.46 5.66 -4.54
CA TYR A 102 -6.02 4.93 -3.40
C TYR A 102 -6.48 5.87 -2.27
N LEU A 103 -5.62 6.78 -1.83
CA LEU A 103 -5.95 7.72 -0.75
C LEU A 103 -7.13 8.64 -1.11
N ASN A 104 -7.20 9.08 -2.37
CA ASN A 104 -8.32 9.90 -2.85
C ASN A 104 -9.62 9.09 -2.88
N GLU A 105 -9.60 7.85 -3.38
CA GLU A 105 -10.78 6.98 -3.39
C GLU A 105 -11.31 6.76 -1.97
N ARG A 106 -10.46 6.33 -1.03
CA ARG A 106 -10.85 6.12 0.38
C ARG A 106 -11.42 7.38 1.02
N PHE A 107 -10.85 8.55 0.72
CA PHE A 107 -11.39 9.82 1.17
C PHE A 107 -12.81 10.05 0.63
N TYR A 108 -13.03 9.92 -0.68
CA TYR A 108 -14.35 10.19 -1.26
C TYR A 108 -15.40 9.15 -0.89
N GLU A 109 -15.02 7.88 -0.64
CA GLU A 109 -15.93 6.87 -0.11
C GLU A 109 -16.49 7.25 1.27
N MET A 110 -15.65 7.82 2.15
CA MET A 110 -16.05 8.22 3.50
C MET A 110 -16.98 9.45 3.50
N TYR A 111 -16.80 10.37 2.55
CA TYR A 111 -17.55 11.64 2.48
C TYR A 111 -18.70 11.62 1.45
N ARG A 112 -18.96 10.49 0.77
CA ARG A 112 -20.14 10.30 -0.11
C ARG A 112 -21.36 9.75 0.65
N ARG A 113 -21.16 9.21 1.86
CA ARG A 113 -22.25 8.77 2.76
C ARG A 113 -22.73 9.93 3.63
#